data_AF-A0A1I4X4D3-F1
#
_entry.id   AF-A0A1I4X4D3-F1
#
_cell.length_a   1.000
_cell.length_b   1.000
_cell.length_c   1.000
_cell.angle_alpha   90.00
_cell.angle_beta   90.00
_cell.angle_gamma   90.00
#
_symmetry.space_group_name_H-M   'P 1'
#
loop_
_entity.id
_entity.type
_entity.pdbx_description
1 polymer ?
#
loop_
_entity_poly.entity_id
_entity_poly.type
_entity_poly.pdbx_seq_one_letter_code
_entity_poly.pdbx_strand_id
1 'polypeptide(L)'
;MSFKNYDSPLYYRAAREAARIERAGDYRQAAAVWTKASRFSRNEANQQWSENRADFCLMQIAREKLKAAFADDLRALIPHRKAAGSKGEKGVRHRLRVYIPQARRS
;
A
#
# COMPACT_ATOMS: atom_id res chain seq x y z
N MET A 1 -27.13 22.33 -2.45
CA MET A 1 -27.48 21.53 -1.26
C MET A 1 -26.41 20.47 -1.06
N SER A 2 -25.72 20.46 0.09
CA SER A 2 -24.62 19.54 0.39
C SER A 2 -25.20 18.20 0.88
N PHE A 3 -25.37 17.25 -0.03
CA PHE A 3 -25.63 15.87 0.35
C PHE A 3 -24.34 15.34 0.96
N LYS A 4 -24.37 15.15 2.27
CA LYS A 4 -23.29 14.54 3.03
C LYS A 4 -22.97 13.20 2.36
N ASN A 5 -21.84 13.15 1.66
CA ASN A 5 -21.26 11.97 1.03
C ASN A 5 -20.76 11.01 2.12
N TYR A 6 -21.69 10.50 2.94
CA TYR A 6 -21.39 9.43 3.88
C TYR A 6 -21.30 8.15 3.09
N ASP A 7 -20.06 7.74 2.87
CA ASP A 7 -19.83 6.41 2.37
C ASP A 7 -20.29 5.37 3.39
N SER A 8 -20.42 4.12 2.96
CA SER A 8 -20.81 3.04 3.85
C SER A 8 -19.85 2.97 5.06
N PRO A 9 -20.35 2.80 6.30
CA PRO A 9 -19.48 2.53 7.46
C PRO A 9 -18.53 1.34 7.23
N LEU A 10 -18.92 0.41 6.34
CA LEU A 10 -18.09 -0.70 5.89
C LEU A 10 -16.88 -0.26 5.06
N TYR A 11 -17.04 0.77 4.22
CA TYR A 11 -15.94 1.39 3.49
C TYR A 11 -14.88 1.91 4.46
N TYR A 12 -15.28 2.72 5.45
CA TYR A 12 -14.33 3.29 6.40
C TYR A 12 -13.61 2.24 7.26
N ARG A 13 -14.32 1.15 7.63
CA ARG A 13 -13.69 0.02 8.32
C ARG A 13 -12.66 -0.67 7.43
N ALA A 14 -13.01 -0.97 6.19
CA ALA A 14 -12.12 -1.61 5.22
C ALA A 14 -10.90 -0.73 4.88
N ALA A 15 -11.12 0.56 4.61
CA ALA A 15 -10.06 1.52 4.31
C ALA A 15 -9.09 1.71 5.49
N ARG A 16 -9.60 1.75 6.73
CA ARG A 16 -8.75 1.85 7.93
C ARG A 16 -7.91 0.60 8.13
N GLU A 17 -8.49 -0.57 7.88
CA GLU A 17 -7.78 -1.84 7.97
C GLU A 17 -6.73 -1.96 6.87
N ALA A 18 -7.07 -1.63 5.63
CA ALA A 18 -6.13 -1.58 4.51
C ALA A 18 -4.93 -0.65 4.84
N ALA A 19 -5.18 0.55 5.35
CA ALA A 19 -4.13 1.49 5.75
C ALA A 19 -3.28 0.99 6.94
N ARG A 20 -3.80 0.10 7.79
CA ARG A 20 -3.02 -0.54 8.86
C ARG A 20 -2.08 -1.59 8.28
N ILE A 21 -2.59 -2.40 7.38
CA ILE A 21 -1.85 -3.46 6.69
C ILE A 21 -0.76 -2.86 5.78
N GLU A 22 -1.05 -1.78 5.05
CA GLU A 22 -0.05 -1.01 4.29
C GLU A 22 1.12 -0.56 5.17
N ARG A 23 0.83 -0.06 6.38
CA ARG A 23 1.87 0.38 7.32
C ARG A 23 2.66 -0.77 7.93
N ALA A 24 2.06 -1.96 7.99
CA ALA A 24 2.76 -3.18 8.38
C ALA A 24 3.72 -3.69 7.28
N GLY A 25 3.55 -3.21 6.04
CA GLY A 25 4.37 -3.60 4.88
C GLY A 25 3.80 -4.79 4.10
N ASP A 26 2.61 -5.28 4.45
CA ASP A 26 1.95 -6.34 3.69
C ASP A 26 1.11 -5.73 2.55
N TYR A 27 1.80 -5.33 1.49
CA TYR A 27 1.17 -4.73 0.33
C TYR A 27 0.21 -5.70 -0.40
N ARG A 28 0.38 -7.03 -0.27
CA ARG A 28 -0.50 -8.00 -0.96
C ARG A 28 -1.86 -8.01 -0.32
N GLN A 29 -1.88 -8.16 1.00
CA GLN A 29 -3.12 -8.14 1.75
C GLN A 29 -3.75 -6.75 1.72
N ALA A 30 -2.94 -5.68 1.75
CA ALA A 30 -3.45 -4.31 1.63
C ALA A 30 -4.17 -4.07 0.30
N ALA A 31 -3.60 -4.51 -0.83
CA ALA A 31 -4.23 -4.37 -2.14
C ALA A 31 -5.62 -5.03 -2.18
N ALA A 32 -5.72 -6.27 -1.69
CA ALA A 32 -6.99 -6.98 -1.64
C ALA A 32 -8.04 -6.27 -0.77
N VAL A 33 -7.63 -5.69 0.37
CA VAL A 33 -8.54 -4.96 1.26
C VAL A 33 -8.95 -3.62 0.65
N TRP A 34 -8.06 -2.93 -0.09
CA TRP A 34 -8.43 -1.73 -0.86
C TRP A 34 -9.41 -2.03 -2.00
N THR A 35 -9.21 -3.11 -2.75
CA THR A 35 -10.19 -3.57 -3.76
C THR A 35 -11.52 -3.93 -3.12
N LYS A 36 -11.50 -4.51 -1.91
CA LYS A 36 -12.73 -4.77 -1.15
C LYS A 36 -13.40 -3.47 -0.69
N ALA A 37 -12.61 -2.48 -0.29
CA ALA A 37 -13.10 -1.16 0.10
C ALA A 37 -13.77 -0.45 -1.09
N SER A 38 -13.19 -0.50 -2.31
CA SER A 38 -13.82 0.10 -3.49
C SER A 38 -15.24 -0.45 -3.71
N ARG A 39 -15.42 -1.77 -3.58
CA ARG A 39 -16.74 -2.42 -3.72
C ARG A 39 -17.77 -2.02 -2.65
N PHE A 40 -17.31 -1.62 -1.48
CA PHE A 40 -18.20 -1.13 -0.41
C PHE A 40 -18.56 0.34 -0.56
N SER A 41 -17.77 1.09 -1.34
CA SER A 41 -18.04 2.48 -1.57
C SER A 41 -19.23 2.66 -2.50
N ARG A 42 -20.11 3.60 -2.18
CA ARG A 42 -21.14 4.10 -3.11
C ARG A 42 -20.75 5.42 -3.77
N ASN A 43 -19.61 5.97 -3.40
CA ASN A 43 -19.08 7.22 -3.93
C ASN A 43 -17.93 6.91 -4.90
N GLU A 44 -18.09 7.33 -6.16
CA GLU A 44 -17.09 7.13 -7.22
C GLU A 44 -15.71 7.67 -6.84
N ALA A 45 -15.61 8.80 -6.13
CA ALA A 45 -14.33 9.35 -5.68
C ALA A 45 -13.60 8.41 -4.70
N ASN A 46 -14.36 7.74 -3.82
CA ASN A 46 -13.82 6.80 -2.85
C ASN A 46 -13.53 5.43 -3.50
N GLN A 47 -14.28 5.05 -4.53
CA GLN A 47 -13.99 3.88 -5.36
C GLN A 47 -12.65 4.06 -6.07
N GLN A 48 -12.51 5.15 -6.84
CA GLN A 48 -11.29 5.47 -7.58
C GLN A 48 -10.08 5.60 -6.66
N TRP A 49 -10.24 6.25 -5.50
CA TRP A 49 -9.18 6.35 -4.50
C TRP A 49 -8.67 4.98 -4.07
N SER A 50 -9.60 4.06 -3.80
CA SER A 50 -9.28 2.72 -3.31
C SER A 50 -8.65 1.86 -4.41
N GLU A 51 -9.11 1.99 -5.65
CA GLU A 51 -8.53 1.33 -6.82
C GLU A 51 -7.09 1.80 -7.06
N ASN A 52 -6.86 3.11 -7.13
CA ASN A 52 -5.51 3.68 -7.27
C ASN A 52 -4.57 3.20 -6.16
N ARG A 53 -5.10 3.02 -4.94
CA ARG A 53 -4.33 2.57 -3.80
C ARG A 53 -4.03 1.08 -3.83
N ALA A 54 -4.95 0.27 -4.33
CA ALA A 54 -4.71 -1.14 -4.61
C ALA A 54 -3.62 -1.30 -5.68
N ASP A 55 -3.70 -0.53 -6.77
CA ASP A 55 -2.69 -0.55 -7.84
C ASP A 55 -1.31 -0.12 -7.32
N PHE A 56 -1.25 0.92 -6.49
CA PHE A 56 0.00 1.32 -5.84
C PHE A 56 0.61 0.16 -5.03
N CYS A 57 -0.19 -0.55 -4.25
CA CYS A 57 0.28 -1.69 -3.47
C CYS A 57 0.82 -2.81 -4.38
N LEU A 58 0.14 -3.11 -5.49
CA LEU A 58 0.59 -4.08 -6.48
C LEU A 58 1.92 -3.66 -7.13
N MET A 59 2.07 -2.39 -7.48
CA MET A 59 3.31 -1.84 -8.03
C MET A 59 4.46 -1.90 -7.02
N GLN A 60 4.21 -1.67 -5.72
CA GLN A 60 5.24 -1.85 -4.68
C GLN A 60 5.72 -3.29 -4.62
N ILE A 61 4.81 -4.27 -4.68
CA ILE A 61 5.18 -5.69 -4.70
C ILE A 61 6.04 -6.02 -5.92
N ALA A 62 5.63 -5.55 -7.10
CA ALA A 62 6.38 -5.77 -8.33
C ALA A 62 7.78 -5.13 -8.25
N ARG A 63 7.88 -3.91 -7.71
CA ARG A 63 9.17 -3.22 -7.53
C ARG A 63 10.10 -3.96 -6.59
N GLU A 64 9.60 -4.44 -5.45
CA GLU A 64 10.42 -5.20 -4.50
C GLU A 64 10.85 -6.54 -5.08
N LYS A 65 9.98 -7.22 -5.86
CA LYS A 65 10.36 -8.43 -6.60
C LYS A 65 11.45 -8.16 -7.64
N LEU A 66 11.34 -7.09 -8.41
CA LEU A 66 12.34 -6.72 -9.40
C LEU A 66 13.68 -6.41 -8.73
N LYS A 67 13.68 -5.62 -7.64
CA LYS A 67 14.90 -5.36 -6.87
C LYS A 67 15.55 -6.65 -6.36
N ALA A 68 14.76 -7.59 -5.84
CA ALA A 68 15.27 -8.87 -5.39
C ALA A 68 15.92 -9.65 -6.55
N ALA A 69 15.25 -9.73 -7.70
CA ALA A 69 15.81 -10.39 -8.89
C ALA A 69 17.10 -9.74 -9.38
N PHE A 70 17.16 -8.40 -9.44
CA PHE A 70 18.40 -7.68 -9.79
C PHE A 70 19.52 -7.91 -8.77
N ALA A 71 19.20 -8.00 -7.48
CA ALA A 71 20.18 -8.29 -6.43
C ALA A 71 20.69 -9.73 -6.51
N ASP A 72 19.82 -10.70 -6.84
CA ASP A 72 20.19 -12.10 -7.05
C ASP A 72 21.09 -12.26 -8.28
N ASP A 73 20.78 -11.59 -9.39
CA ASP A 73 21.61 -11.58 -10.60
C ASP A 73 23.00 -10.96 -10.35
N LEU A 74 23.07 -9.81 -9.65
CA LEU A 74 24.34 -9.20 -9.27
C LEU A 74 25.17 -10.10 -8.35
N ARG A 75 24.51 -10.88 -7.48
CA ARG A 75 25.17 -11.86 -6.60
C ARG A 75 25.68 -13.07 -7.37
N ALA A 76 25.03 -13.45 -8.47
CA ALA A 76 25.49 -14.52 -9.35
C ALA A 76 26.72 -14.12 -10.19
N LEU A 77 26.88 -12.82 -10.48
CA LEU A 77 27.98 -12.28 -11.29
C LEU A 77 29.28 -11.98 -10.54
N ILE A 78 29.27 -11.93 -9.19
CA ILE A 78 30.48 -11.67 -8.39
C ILE A 78 30.75 -12.85 -7.44
N PRO A 79 31.59 -13.82 -7.82
CA PRO A 79 31.95 -14.91 -6.92
C PRO A 79 32.91 -14.39 -5.86
N HIS A 80 32.47 -14.47 -4.60
CA HIS A 80 33.23 -14.26 -3.37
C HIS A 80 33.80 -12.86 -3.11
N ARG A 81 33.07 -12.08 -2.31
CA ARG A 81 33.69 -11.33 -1.21
C ARG A 81 32.84 -11.46 0.04
N LYS A 82 33.21 -12.40 0.92
CA LYS A 82 32.70 -12.40 2.30
C LYS A 82 33.08 -11.05 2.92
N ALA A 83 32.10 -10.26 3.32
CA ALA A 83 32.32 -9.17 4.27
C ALA A 83 31.04 -8.87 5.05
N ALA A 84 31.14 -9.18 6.35
CA ALA A 84 30.59 -8.45 7.50
C ALA A 84 29.12 -7.99 7.46
N GLY A 85 28.31 -8.66 8.28
CA GLY A 85 27.24 -8.09 9.10
C GLY A 85 26.48 -6.89 8.54
N SER A 86 25.43 -7.15 7.76
CA SER A 86 24.47 -6.10 7.40
C SER A 86 23.54 -5.84 8.58
N LYS A 87 23.85 -4.80 9.35
CA LYS A 87 22.92 -4.17 10.28
C LYS A 87 21.73 -3.63 9.48
N GLY A 88 20.57 -4.24 9.72
CA GLY A 88 19.22 -3.74 9.45
C GLY A 88 19.11 -2.55 8.50
N GLU A 89 18.90 -2.84 7.22
CA GLU A 89 18.39 -1.85 6.28
C GLU A 89 16.98 -1.46 6.72
N LYS A 90 16.91 -0.33 7.41
CA LYS A 90 15.65 0.33 7.73
C LYS A 90 14.99 0.68 6.41
N GLY A 91 14.00 -0.13 6.05
CA GLY A 91 13.11 0.14 4.93
C GLY A 91 12.74 1.60 4.93
N VAL A 92 13.07 2.28 3.84
CA VAL A 92 12.71 3.67 3.57
C VAL A 92 11.19 3.71 3.53
N ARG A 93 10.58 3.84 4.72
CA ARG A 93 9.16 4.05 4.91
C ARG A 93 8.88 5.43 4.36
N HIS A 94 8.64 5.51 3.05
CA HIS A 94 8.06 6.68 2.43
C HIS A 94 6.71 6.87 3.10
N ARG A 95 6.69 7.81 4.05
CA ARG A 95 5.62 8.05 4.99
C ARG A 95 4.51 8.79 4.24
N LEU A 96 3.82 8.08 3.35
CA LEU A 96 2.64 8.61 2.69
C LEU A 96 1.58 8.83 3.77
N ARG A 97 1.34 10.10 4.09
CA ARG A 97 0.18 10.54 4.87
C ARG A 97 -1.03 9.87 4.26
N VAL A 98 -1.67 8.99 5.03
CA VAL A 98 -2.95 8.39 4.67
C VAL A 98 -3.99 9.51 4.73
N TYR A 99 -4.14 10.25 3.63
CA TYR A 99 -5.18 11.24 3.46
C TYR A 99 -6.43 10.48 3.00
N ILE A 100 -7.30 10.10 3.94
CA ILE A 100 -8.65 9.63 3.60
C ILE A 100 -9.44 10.90 3.25
N PRO A 101 -9.87 11.11 1.99
CA PRO A 101 -10.36 12.41 1.52
C PRO A 101 -11.57 12.99 2.27
N GLN A 102 -12.29 12.18 3.06
CA GLN A 102 -13.54 12.58 3.72
C GLN A 102 -13.42 12.96 5.21
N ALA A 103 -12.20 13.07 5.76
CA ALA A 103 -12.00 13.44 7.16
C ALA A 103 -11.90 14.96 7.42
N ARG A 104 -12.45 15.83 6.57
CA ARG A 104 -12.75 17.22 6.99
C ARG A 104 -14.00 17.20 7.86
N ARG A 105 -13.79 16.94 9.16
CA ARG A 105 -14.73 17.35 10.19
C ARG A 105 -14.61 18.87 10.36
N SER A 106 -15.72 19.55 10.07
CA SER A 106 -16.09 20.92 10.48
C SER A 106 -15.31 22.06 9.85
#